data_AF-A0A7W4WFV7-F1
#
_entry.id   AF-A0A7W4WFV7-F1
#
_cell.length_a   1.000
_cell.length_b   1.000
_cell.length_c   1.000
_cell.angle_alpha   90.00
_cell.angle_beta   90.00
_cell.angle_gamma   90.00
#
_symmetry.space_group_name_H-M   'P 1'
#
loop_
_entity.id
_entity.type
_entity.pdbx_description
1 polymer ?
#
loop_
_entity_poly.entity_id
_entity_poly.type
_entity_poly.pdbx_seq_one_letter_code
_entity_poly.pdbx_strand_id
1 'polypeptide(L)'
;MDHKQSLENQRALTPYKQAIARYVRASMALKSVRYSDLASALDERGISVTPENLRSKVSKCMFSADLLAAIIDVLGVEDSAMRDILKQARELQSPREKI
;
A
#
# COMPACT_ATOMS: atom_id res chain seq x y z
N MET A 1 -18.20 19.38 -7.14
CA MET A 1 -16.82 19.40 -6.62
C MET A 1 -15.98 20.27 -7.53
N ASP A 2 -15.24 21.23 -6.97
CA ASP A 2 -14.34 22.09 -7.74
C ASP A 2 -13.11 21.29 -8.22
N HIS A 3 -12.73 21.46 -9.49
CA HIS A 3 -11.57 20.80 -10.10
C HIS A 3 -10.28 21.11 -9.33
N LYS A 4 -10.13 22.34 -8.85
CA LYS A 4 -8.97 22.77 -8.05
C LYS A 4 -8.88 21.98 -6.74
N GLN A 5 -10.01 21.83 -6.04
CA GLN A 5 -10.08 21.08 -4.79
C GLN A 5 -9.73 19.59 -4.98
N SER A 6 -10.12 19.00 -6.11
CA SER A 6 -9.75 17.62 -6.46
C SER A 6 -8.23 17.44 -6.63
N LEU A 7 -7.57 18.39 -7.31
CA LEU A 7 -6.12 18.38 -7.51
C LEU A 7 -5.36 18.59 -6.18
N GLU A 8 -5.83 19.49 -5.33
CA GLU A 8 -5.25 19.72 -4.01
C GLU A 8 -5.36 18.47 -3.13
N ASN A 9 -6.53 17.83 -3.11
CA ASN A 9 -6.74 16.55 -2.42
C ASN A 9 -5.80 15.46 -2.96
N GLN A 10 -5.64 15.36 -4.28
CA GLN A 10 -4.73 14.38 -4.88
C GLN A 10 -3.27 14.60 -4.43
N ARG A 11 -2.81 15.86 -4.37
CA ARG A 11 -1.48 16.23 -3.88
C ARG A 11 -1.33 15.86 -2.40
N ALA A 12 -2.29 16.24 -1.55
CA ALA A 12 -2.27 15.94 -0.12
C ALA A 12 -2.29 14.43 0.18
N LEU A 13 -2.95 13.63 -0.65
CA LEU A 13 -3.03 12.17 -0.51
C LEU A 13 -1.83 11.42 -1.09
N THR A 14 -1.01 12.08 -1.91
CA THR A 14 0.12 11.43 -2.60
C THR A 14 1.13 10.79 -1.64
N PRO A 15 1.55 11.42 -0.53
CA PRO A 15 2.46 10.81 0.44
C PRO A 15 1.92 9.51 1.04
N TYR A 16 0.61 9.46 1.34
CA TYR A 16 -0.02 8.25 1.86
C TYR A 16 -0.04 7.13 0.81
N LYS A 17 -0.37 7.45 -0.45
CA LYS A 17 -0.33 6.47 -1.55
C LYS A 17 1.06 5.86 -1.72
N GLN A 18 2.09 6.70 -1.68
CA GLN A 18 3.48 6.26 -1.77
C GLN A 18 3.90 5.41 -0.57
N ALA A 19 3.54 5.81 0.65
CA ALA A 19 3.82 5.07 1.87
C ALA A 19 3.17 3.68 1.87
N ILE A 20 1.89 3.56 1.50
CA ILE A 20 1.19 2.27 1.40
C ILE A 20 1.91 1.37 0.40
N ALA A 21 2.20 1.87 -0.81
CA ALA A 21 2.85 1.09 -1.85
C ALA A 21 4.27 0.66 -1.45
N ARG A 22 5.01 1.52 -0.74
CA ARG A 22 6.35 1.21 -0.21
C ARG A 22 6.27 0.15 0.89
N TYR A 23 5.33 0.29 1.81
CA TYR A 23 5.12 -0.65 2.91
C TYR A 23 4.78 -2.06 2.42
N VAL A 24 3.83 -2.19 1.48
CA VAL A 24 3.43 -3.51 0.93
C VAL A 24 4.63 -4.19 0.25
N ARG A 25 5.38 -3.46 -0.58
CA ARG A 25 6.57 -4.03 -1.25
C ARG A 25 7.66 -4.44 -0.26
N ALA A 26 7.92 -3.61 0.76
CA ALA A 26 8.91 -3.91 1.78
C ALA A 26 8.51 -5.14 2.61
N SER A 27 7.24 -5.24 2.97
CA SER A 27 6.70 -6.39 3.73
C SER A 27 6.79 -7.69 2.93
N MET A 28 6.44 -7.64 1.64
CA MET A 28 6.61 -8.77 0.73
C MET A 28 8.08 -9.20 0.62
N ALA A 29 8.99 -8.25 0.43
CA ALA A 29 10.42 -8.53 0.33
C ALA A 29 11.00 -9.13 1.63
N LEU A 30 10.64 -8.55 2.79
CA LEU A 30 11.08 -9.03 4.10
C LEU A 30 10.64 -10.46 4.39
N LYS A 31 9.46 -10.84 3.90
CA LYS A 31 8.88 -12.17 4.08
C LYS A 31 9.15 -13.13 2.91
N SER A 32 9.96 -12.71 1.94
CA SER A 32 10.23 -13.47 0.71
C SER A 32 8.97 -13.90 -0.06
N VAL A 33 7.90 -13.09 0.01
CA VAL A 33 6.61 -13.34 -0.66
C VAL A 33 6.61 -12.67 -2.03
N ARG A 34 6.32 -13.43 -3.09
CA ARG A 34 6.12 -12.89 -4.44
C ARG A 34 4.64 -12.58 -4.67
N TYR A 35 4.34 -11.85 -5.75
CA TYR A 35 2.95 -11.56 -6.13
C TYR A 35 2.13 -12.82 -6.43
N SER A 36 2.75 -13.89 -6.93
CA SER A 36 2.11 -15.20 -7.11
C SER A 36 1.64 -15.76 -5.77
N ASP A 37 2.52 -15.70 -4.77
CA ASP A 37 2.30 -16.31 -3.47
C ASP A 37 1.23 -15.50 -2.70
N LEU A 38 1.27 -14.16 -2.80
CA LEU A 38 0.21 -13.28 -2.26
C LEU A 38 -1.14 -13.50 -2.95
N ALA A 39 -1.17 -13.70 -4.27
CA ALA A 39 -2.40 -13.99 -4.99
C ALA A 39 -3.02 -15.32 -4.52
N SER A 40 -2.21 -16.37 -4.40
CA SER A 40 -2.66 -17.67 -3.90
C SER A 40 -3.20 -17.58 -2.47
N ALA A 41 -2.51 -16.88 -1.57
CA ALA A 41 -2.96 -16.73 -0.19
C ALA A 41 -4.24 -15.90 -0.04
N LEU A 42 -4.48 -14.94 -0.95
CA LEU A 42 -5.76 -14.23 -1.02
C LEU A 42 -6.88 -15.11 -1.59
N ASP A 43 -6.58 -15.96 -2.57
CA ASP A 43 -7.53 -16.90 -3.18
C ASP A 43 -8.00 -17.96 -2.16
N GLU A 44 -7.11 -18.43 -1.27
CA GLU A 44 -7.45 -19.29 -0.13
C GLU A 44 -8.49 -18.65 0.83
N ARG A 45 -8.62 -17.32 0.81
CA ARG A 45 -9.60 -16.54 1.57
C ARG A 45 -10.81 -16.12 0.74
N GLY A 46 -10.96 -16.64 -0.48
CA GLY A 46 -12.05 -16.32 -1.39
C GLY A 46 -11.87 -15.01 -2.18
N ILE A 47 -10.68 -14.40 -2.14
CA ILE A 47 -10.38 -13.12 -2.83
C ILE A 47 -9.54 -13.43 -4.08
N SER A 48 -10.23 -13.69 -5.20
CA SER A 48 -9.55 -14.06 -6.44
C SER A 48 -8.98 -12.85 -7.17
N VAL A 49 -7.65 -12.78 -7.27
CA VAL A 49 -6.91 -11.72 -7.97
C VAL A 49 -5.69 -12.31 -8.67
N THR A 50 -5.36 -11.81 -9.87
CA THR A 50 -4.14 -12.27 -10.56
C THR A 50 -2.89 -11.59 -9.99
N PRO A 51 -1.70 -12.22 -10.08
CA PRO A 51 -0.44 -11.60 -9.66
C PRO A 51 -0.14 -10.28 -10.37
N GLU A 52 -0.52 -10.17 -11.65
CA GLU A 52 -0.38 -8.96 -12.45
C GLU A 52 -1.33 -7.84 -11.98
N ASN A 53 -2.56 -8.20 -11.62
CA ASN A 53 -3.52 -7.25 -11.03
C ASN A 53 -3.00 -6.73 -9.69
N LEU A 54 -2.50 -7.59 -8.80
CA LEU A 54 -1.87 -7.18 -7.55
C LEU A 54 -0.68 -6.24 -7.77
N ARG A 55 0.24 -6.60 -8.68
CA ARG A 55 1.38 -5.73 -9.02
C ARG A 55 0.92 -4.36 -9.50
N SER A 56 -0.10 -4.31 -10.35
CA SER A 56 -0.68 -3.06 -10.85
C SER A 56 -1.34 -2.24 -9.74
N LYS A 57 -2.10 -2.87 -8.85
CA LYS A 57 -2.74 -2.23 -7.69
C LYS A 57 -1.71 -1.67 -6.70
N VAL A 58 -0.65 -2.42 -6.41
CA VAL A 58 0.48 -1.95 -5.58
C VAL A 58 1.20 -0.79 -6.25
N SER A 59 1.49 -0.88 -7.55
CA SER A 59 2.17 0.19 -8.28
C SER A 59 1.38 1.49 -8.39
N LYS A 60 0.06 1.40 -8.58
CA LYS A 60 -0.83 2.55 -8.74
C LYS A 60 -1.51 2.98 -7.44
N CYS A 61 -1.28 2.25 -6.35
CA CYS A 61 -1.99 2.39 -5.07
C CYS A 61 -3.53 2.40 -5.24
N MET A 62 -4.05 1.47 -6.05
CA MET A 62 -5.48 1.29 -6.30
C MET A 62 -6.05 0.17 -5.44
N PHE A 63 -5.98 0.37 -4.12
CA PHE A 63 -6.57 -0.52 -3.13
C PHE A 63 -7.89 0.06 -2.67
N SER A 64 -8.90 -0.79 -2.58
CA SER A 64 -9.99 -0.58 -1.65
C SER A 64 -9.50 -0.89 -0.23
N ALA A 65 -10.15 -0.33 0.79
CA ALA A 65 -9.70 -0.44 2.17
C ALA A 65 -9.73 -1.90 2.68
N ASP A 66 -10.75 -2.66 2.27
CA ASP A 66 -10.90 -4.10 2.51
C ASP A 66 -9.74 -4.92 1.91
N LEU A 67 -9.34 -4.66 0.65
CA LEU A 67 -8.24 -5.35 0.01
C LEU A 67 -6.89 -5.04 0.70
N LEU A 68 -6.68 -3.80 1.12
CA LEU A 68 -5.48 -3.44 1.87
C LEU A 68 -5.43 -4.20 3.20
N ALA A 69 -6.56 -4.28 3.92
CA ALA A 69 -6.66 -5.04 5.16
C ALA A 69 -6.38 -6.53 4.94
N ALA A 70 -6.95 -7.14 3.90
CA ALA A 70 -6.68 -8.52 3.54
C ALA A 70 -5.19 -8.77 3.21
N ILE A 71 -4.54 -7.86 2.49
CA ILE A 71 -3.11 -7.95 2.20
C ILE A 71 -2.27 -7.87 3.48
N ILE A 72 -2.60 -6.96 4.40
CA ILE A 72 -1.91 -6.81 5.69
C ILE A 72 -2.01 -8.10 6.51
N ASP A 73 -3.22 -8.66 6.59
CA ASP A 73 -3.51 -9.90 7.32
C ASP A 73 -2.80 -11.10 6.66
N VAL A 74 -2.87 -11.27 5.33
CA VAL A 74 -2.11 -12.34 4.63
C VAL A 74 -0.61 -12.22 4.87
N LEU A 75 -0.09 -10.99 4.86
CA LEU A 75 1.32 -10.76 5.14
C LEU A 75 1.66 -10.91 6.62
N GLY A 76 0.70 -10.99 7.55
CA GLY A 76 0.94 -11.11 8.99
C GLY A 76 1.77 -9.94 9.53
N VAL A 77 1.34 -8.71 9.24
CA VAL A 77 2.02 -7.45 9.62
C VAL A 77 1.08 -6.43 10.27
N GLU A 78 -0.04 -6.89 10.81
CA GLU A 78 -1.10 -6.10 11.43
C GLU A 78 -0.62 -5.22 12.61
N ASP A 79 0.31 -5.72 13.42
CA ASP A 79 0.83 -5.04 14.62
C ASP A 79 1.62 -3.75 14.31
N SER A 80 2.13 -3.64 13.08
CA SER A 80 2.99 -2.51 12.68
C SER A 80 2.47 -1.74 11.46
N ALA A 81 1.57 -2.32 10.66
CA ALA A 81 1.20 -1.77 9.37
C ALA A 81 0.76 -0.31 9.40
N MET A 82 -0.26 0.03 10.19
CA MET A 82 -0.75 1.41 10.22
C MET A 82 0.32 2.37 10.76
N ARG A 83 1.03 1.98 11.83
CA ARG A 83 2.10 2.80 12.43
C ARG A 83 3.20 3.10 11.42
N ASP A 84 3.68 2.10 10.71
CA ASP A 84 4.81 2.20 9.80
C ASP A 84 4.42 2.94 8.50
N ILE A 85 3.22 2.71 7.96
CA ILE A 85 2.67 3.46 6.83
C ILE A 85 2.57 4.95 7.20
N LEU A 86 2.01 5.28 8.36
CA LEU A 86 1.85 6.67 8.79
C LEU A 86 3.20 7.35 9.07
N LYS A 87 4.18 6.60 9.61
CA LYS A 87 5.55 7.10 9.78
C LYS A 87 6.15 7.48 8.42
N GLN A 88 6.09 6.57 7.44
CA GLN A 88 6.59 6.84 6.08
C GLN A 88 5.87 8.00 5.40
N ALA A 89 4.55 8.12 5.57
CA ALA A 89 3.77 9.22 5.00
C ALA A 89 4.22 10.59 5.56
N ARG A 90 4.47 10.68 6.87
CA ARG A 90 5.00 11.90 7.51
C ARG A 90 6.40 12.24 7.04
N GLU A 91 7.27 11.24 6.88
CA GLU A 91 8.62 11.43 6.32
C GLU A 91 8.58 11.97 4.87
N LEU A 92 7.61 11.52 4.06
CA LEU A 92 7.42 12.00 2.69
C LEU A 92 6.81 13.42 2.64
N GLN A 93 6.03 13.81 3.66
CA GLN A 93 5.49 15.17 3.80
C GLN A 93 6.52 16.16 4.33
N SER A 94 7.49 15.68 5.11
CA SER A 94 8.60 16.46 5.67
C SER A 94 9.90 16.01 5.01
N PRO A 95 10.13 16.31 3.72
CA PRO A 95 11.41 16.00 3.10
C PRO A 95 12.48 16.69 3.93
N ARG A 96 13.32 15.88 4.62
CA ARG A 96 14.46 16.37 5.41
C ARG A 96 15.12 17.50 4.61
N GLU A 97 15.19 18.70 5.19
CA GLU A 97 16.09 19.73 4.71
C GLU A 97 17.47 19.07 4.60
N LYS A 98 17.95 18.93 3.37
CA LYS A 98 19.30 18.43 3.12
C LYS A 98 20.23 19.51 3.64
N ILE A 99 20.78 19.28 4.83
CA ILE A 99 21.96 19.99 5.34
C ILE A 99 23.14 19.66 4.42
#